data_AF-A0A970MVX9-F1
#
_entry.id   AF-A0A970MVX9-F1
#
_cell.length_a   1.000
_cell.length_b   1.000
_cell.length_c   1.000
_cell.angle_alpha   90.00
_cell.angle_beta   90.00
_cell.angle_gamma   90.00
#
_symmetry.space_group_name_H-M   'P 1'
#
loop_
_entity.id
_entity.type
_entity.pdbx_description
1 polymer ?
#
loop_
_entity_poly.entity_id
_entity_poly.type
_entity_poly.pdbx_seq_one_letter_code
_entity_poly.pdbx_strand_id
1 'polypeptide(L)'
;MNDIYSANDAKARYNDEVFELRAHHLLCAVCAAAGAKRPPCGTDVTDAIRKAIASHPFMQLKLTADIDLVRSHYLDIDSNCHSRLPDNFFSRRADYVNRAKDLELLCRLDIRPNTIHPAIDVVRLLFLKVESLKGICYQDFETSSEWPECEYARTDHYKQTREKGGPRCYSMDVCWDLGEELAGCGPYSLLPIRTKEEVRKAKLESCRRIEQAERLFIRPHHLMCLMCHYGLGDIENPLNVDNLHEVLVKMRDNPDIPVTLSEGCCMICDPCPAYDPEKHLCHWIYTRDQLKDLRVLQKLGLKPGDTLKARELLDMLTEKIKTTGEICGPDVSVPESYIWAPCSSSVTGRYEKALNKGIFNK
;
A
#
# COMPACT_ATOMS: atom_id res chain seq x y z
N MET A 1 -31.88 -8.08 9.32
CA MET A 1 -30.82 -7.25 8.73
C MET A 1 -30.76 -6.00 9.58
N ASN A 2 -29.84 -5.96 10.55
CA ASN A 2 -29.67 -4.79 11.39
C ASN A 2 -28.84 -3.76 10.62
N ASP A 3 -29.36 -2.54 10.51
CA ASP A 3 -28.65 -1.39 9.96
C ASP A 3 -27.37 -1.14 10.75
N ILE A 4 -26.23 -1.55 10.20
CA ILE A 4 -24.87 -1.27 10.71
C ILE A 4 -24.44 0.17 10.31
N TYR A 5 -25.37 1.00 9.87
CA TYR A 5 -25.14 2.42 9.54
C TYR A 5 -25.88 3.32 10.53
N SER A 6 -25.79 3.02 11.82
CA SER A 6 -26.21 3.98 12.83
C SER A 6 -25.26 5.18 12.78
N ALA A 7 -25.79 6.40 12.83
CA ALA A 7 -25.00 7.64 12.83
C ALA A 7 -23.97 7.72 13.99
N ASN A 8 -24.06 6.82 14.97
CA ASN A 8 -23.14 6.73 16.10
C ASN A 8 -21.88 5.88 15.79
N ASP A 9 -21.90 5.00 14.79
CA ASP A 9 -20.72 4.20 14.38
C ASP A 9 -19.68 4.99 13.58
N ALA A 10 -20.02 6.20 13.12
CA ALA A 10 -19.07 7.09 12.46
C ALA A 10 -17.90 7.50 13.38
N LYS A 11 -18.08 7.49 14.70
CA LYS A 11 -17.04 7.89 15.67
C LYS A 11 -15.93 6.86 15.88
N ALA A 12 -16.10 5.62 15.40
CA ALA A 12 -15.09 4.57 15.50
C ALA A 12 -14.22 4.45 14.23
N ARG A 13 -14.48 5.27 13.20
CA ARG A 13 -13.63 5.34 12.01
C ARG A 13 -12.33 6.04 12.40
N TYR A 14 -11.19 5.40 12.11
CA TYR A 14 -9.88 6.02 12.23
C TYR A 14 -9.89 7.34 11.45
N ASN A 15 -9.97 8.46 12.20
CA ASN A 15 -9.98 9.86 11.78
C ASN A 15 -10.60 10.12 10.39
N ASP A 16 -11.89 10.49 10.33
CA ASP A 16 -12.62 10.94 9.11
C ASP A 16 -12.01 12.22 8.46
N GLU A 17 -10.88 12.70 8.96
CA GLU A 17 -10.21 13.89 8.47
C GLU A 17 -9.51 13.61 7.13
N VAL A 18 -10.04 14.21 6.08
CA VAL A 18 -9.44 14.19 4.74
C VAL A 18 -8.37 15.27 4.66
N PHE A 19 -7.13 14.86 4.41
CA PHE A 19 -6.03 15.80 4.18
C PHE A 19 -6.06 16.24 2.71
N GLU A 20 -6.44 17.48 2.49
CA GLU A 20 -6.50 18.08 1.16
C GLU A 20 -5.15 18.67 0.77
N LEU A 21 -4.65 18.32 -0.42
CA LEU A 21 -3.43 18.91 -0.97
C LEU A 21 -3.52 19.04 -2.49
N ARG A 22 -2.73 19.95 -3.07
CA ARG A 22 -2.47 19.98 -4.51
C ARG A 22 -1.64 18.77 -4.88
N ALA A 23 -2.00 18.07 -5.95
CA ALA A 23 -1.34 16.82 -6.31
C ALA A 23 0.19 16.97 -6.39
N HIS A 24 0.71 18.01 -7.05
CA HIS A 24 2.15 18.20 -7.23
C HIS A 24 2.91 18.49 -5.92
N HIS A 25 2.22 18.81 -4.81
CA HIS A 25 2.86 18.95 -3.50
C HIS A 25 3.47 17.63 -3.00
N LEU A 26 2.99 16.47 -3.47
CA LEU A 26 3.62 15.18 -3.21
C LEU A 26 5.05 15.12 -3.76
N LEU A 27 5.26 15.61 -4.98
CA LEU A 27 6.60 15.68 -5.59
C LEU A 27 7.51 16.63 -4.80
N CYS A 28 6.96 17.73 -4.30
CA CYS A 28 7.68 18.66 -3.44
C CYS A 28 8.11 17.99 -2.12
N ALA A 29 7.21 17.22 -1.49
CA ALA A 29 7.52 16.46 -0.28
C ALA A 29 8.62 15.41 -0.51
N VAL A 30 8.59 14.72 -1.65
CA VAL A 30 9.65 13.77 -2.07
C VAL A 30 11.00 14.48 -2.29
N CYS A 31 11.00 15.65 -2.93
CA CYS A 31 12.23 16.42 -3.13
C CYS A 31 12.78 16.98 -1.80
N ALA A 32 11.89 17.44 -0.91
CA ALA A 32 12.25 17.92 0.42
C ALA A 32 12.88 16.80 1.27
N ALA A 33 12.39 15.57 1.16
CA ALA A 33 13.00 14.40 1.80
C ALA A 33 14.45 14.15 1.34
N ALA A 34 14.83 14.58 0.13
CA ALA A 34 16.20 14.55 -0.38
C ALA A 34 17.01 15.84 -0.11
N GLY A 35 16.48 16.80 0.64
CA GLY A 35 17.20 18.02 1.03
C GLY A 35 16.88 19.27 0.20
N ALA A 36 15.82 19.28 -0.60
CA ALA A 36 15.37 20.50 -1.27
C ALA A 36 14.95 21.55 -0.22
N LYS A 37 15.70 22.66 -0.15
CA LYS A 37 15.57 23.66 0.95
C LYS A 37 14.37 24.60 0.81
N ARG A 38 13.87 24.84 -0.40
CA ARG A 38 12.80 25.81 -0.69
C ARG A 38 11.78 25.23 -1.67
N PRO A 39 11.13 24.10 -1.35
CA PRO A 39 10.15 23.51 -2.27
C PRO A 39 9.09 24.57 -2.67
N PRO A 40 8.60 24.56 -3.93
CA PRO A 40 7.68 25.60 -4.41
C PRO A 40 6.41 25.79 -3.58
N CYS A 41 5.92 24.72 -2.93
CA CYS A 41 4.77 24.79 -2.04
C CYS A 41 5.09 25.25 -0.60
N GLY A 42 6.35 25.54 -0.29
CA GLY A 42 6.82 25.90 1.06
C GLY A 42 7.19 24.69 1.92
N THR A 43 8.16 24.88 2.81
CA THR A 43 8.66 23.84 3.73
C THR A 43 7.57 23.34 4.68
N ASP A 44 6.76 24.26 5.20
CA ASP A 44 5.69 23.94 6.16
C ASP A 44 4.67 22.97 5.54
N VAL A 45 4.35 23.15 4.25
CA VAL A 45 3.45 22.26 3.51
C VAL A 45 4.10 20.89 3.31
N THR A 46 5.37 20.83 2.91
CA THR A 46 6.06 19.54 2.75
C THR A 46 6.21 18.79 4.07
N ASP A 47 6.49 19.49 5.17
CA ASP A 47 6.64 18.88 6.49
C ASP A 47 5.29 18.39 7.04
N ALA A 48 4.22 19.16 6.83
CA ALA A 48 2.86 18.73 7.17
C ALA A 48 2.47 17.45 6.42
N ILE A 49 2.71 17.38 5.10
CA ILE A 49 2.43 16.18 4.30
C ILE A 49 3.24 14.98 4.82
N ARG A 50 4.56 15.15 4.99
CA ARG A 50 5.45 14.07 5.44
C ARG A 50 5.06 13.55 6.82
N LYS A 51 4.81 14.46 7.77
CA LYS A 51 4.39 14.10 9.14
C LYS A 51 3.05 13.36 9.13
N ALA A 52 2.07 13.85 8.38
CA ALA A 52 0.75 13.25 8.31
C ALA A 52 0.83 11.81 7.76
N ILE A 53 1.47 11.64 6.59
CA ILE A 53 1.59 10.32 5.94
C ILE A 53 2.39 9.34 6.82
N ALA A 54 3.51 9.77 7.41
CA ALA A 54 4.32 8.91 8.26
C ALA A 54 3.57 8.46 9.52
N SER A 55 2.74 9.34 10.11
CA SER A 55 1.96 9.03 11.31
C SER A 55 0.81 8.07 11.03
N HIS A 56 0.12 8.22 9.89
CA HIS A 56 -1.01 7.40 9.51
C HIS A 56 -1.05 7.15 7.99
N PRO A 57 -0.36 6.11 7.49
CA PRO A 57 -0.32 5.81 6.06
C PRO A 57 -1.68 5.54 5.40
N PHE A 58 -2.71 5.19 6.17
CA PHE A 58 -4.08 4.98 5.66
C PHE A 58 -4.96 6.23 5.69
N MET A 59 -4.41 7.38 6.09
CA MET A 59 -5.14 8.65 6.05
C MET A 59 -5.66 8.93 4.64
N GLN A 60 -6.82 9.56 4.58
CA GLN A 60 -7.47 9.89 3.32
C GLN A 60 -6.87 11.17 2.73
N LEU A 61 -6.28 11.08 1.54
CA LEU A 61 -5.77 12.23 0.79
C LEU A 61 -6.77 12.63 -0.29
N LYS A 62 -7.15 13.90 -0.32
CA LYS A 62 -7.85 14.49 -1.47
C LYS A 62 -6.83 15.21 -2.35
N LEU A 63 -6.54 14.63 -3.51
CA LEU A 63 -5.60 15.21 -4.47
C LEU A 63 -6.32 16.21 -5.37
N THR A 64 -6.00 17.49 -5.21
CA THR A 64 -6.73 18.58 -5.86
C THR A 64 -6.02 19.09 -7.10
N ALA A 65 -6.84 19.49 -8.09
CA ALA A 65 -6.46 20.32 -9.21
C ALA A 65 -7.65 21.21 -9.58
N ASP A 66 -7.38 22.48 -9.92
CA ASP A 66 -8.42 23.44 -10.25
C ASP A 66 -8.94 23.26 -11.68
N ILE A 67 -9.95 22.42 -11.85
CA ILE A 67 -10.61 22.18 -13.14
C ILE A 67 -11.81 23.10 -13.41
N ASP A 68 -12.30 23.80 -12.39
CA ASP A 68 -13.56 24.56 -12.47
C ASP A 68 -13.34 25.98 -13.04
N LEU A 69 -12.09 26.42 -13.18
CA LEU A 69 -11.78 27.76 -13.66
C LEU A 69 -12.12 27.97 -15.14
N VAL A 70 -12.26 26.91 -15.93
CA VAL A 70 -12.42 26.98 -17.40
C VAL A 70 -13.61 27.85 -17.80
N ARG A 71 -14.76 27.67 -17.14
CA ARG A 71 -15.95 28.49 -17.40
C ARG A 71 -15.71 29.96 -17.06
N SER A 72 -15.18 30.23 -15.87
CA SER A 72 -14.91 31.61 -15.43
C SER A 72 -13.92 32.31 -16.36
N HIS A 73 -12.94 31.57 -16.88
CA HIS A 73 -11.96 32.08 -17.83
C HIS A 73 -12.58 32.45 -19.18
N TYR A 74 -13.50 31.63 -19.69
CA TYR A 74 -14.26 31.98 -20.89
C TYR A 74 -15.07 33.27 -20.69
N LEU A 75 -15.78 33.39 -19.56
CA LEU A 75 -16.61 34.56 -19.26
C LEU A 75 -15.79 35.85 -19.08
N ASP A 76 -14.55 35.75 -18.59
CA ASP A 76 -13.62 36.87 -18.47
C ASP A 76 -13.11 37.37 -19.83
N ILE A 77 -12.94 36.47 -20.81
CA ILE A 77 -12.45 36.82 -22.15
C ILE A 77 -13.59 37.31 -23.06
N ASP A 78 -14.78 36.74 -22.93
CA ASP A 78 -15.93 37.15 -23.75
C ASP A 78 -16.49 38.50 -23.28
N SER A 79 -16.14 39.56 -24.01
CA SER A 79 -16.60 40.93 -23.78
C SER A 79 -18.12 41.12 -23.77
N ASN A 80 -18.90 40.14 -24.28
CA ASN A 80 -20.36 40.19 -24.29
C ASN A 80 -20.99 39.57 -23.03
N CYS A 81 -20.18 38.98 -22.14
CA CYS A 81 -20.67 38.36 -20.92
C CYS A 81 -20.44 39.24 -19.70
N HIS A 82 -21.51 39.64 -19.02
CA HIS A 82 -21.46 40.45 -17.79
C HIS A 82 -21.63 39.61 -16.51
N SER A 83 -21.28 38.32 -16.56
CA SER A 83 -21.39 37.44 -15.40
C SER A 83 -20.36 37.82 -14.34
N ARG A 84 -20.76 37.83 -13.06
CA ARG A 84 -19.82 38.04 -11.94
C ARG A 84 -18.83 36.89 -11.86
N LEU A 85 -17.54 37.21 -11.89
CA LEU A 85 -16.45 36.26 -11.67
C LEU A 85 -16.30 35.93 -10.17
N PRO A 86 -15.80 34.73 -9.81
CA PRO A 86 -15.46 34.41 -8.43
C PRO A 86 -14.45 35.39 -7.84
N ASP A 87 -14.55 35.69 -6.54
CA ASP A 87 -13.70 36.69 -5.88
C ASP A 87 -12.19 36.35 -5.95
N ASN A 88 -11.83 35.07 -6.09
CA ASN A 88 -10.45 34.58 -6.24
C ASN A 88 -10.06 34.21 -7.68
N PHE A 89 -10.80 34.69 -8.68
CA PHE A 89 -10.59 34.31 -10.07
C PHE A 89 -9.17 34.64 -10.58
N PHE A 90 -8.70 35.87 -10.39
CA PHE A 90 -7.40 36.30 -10.94
C PHE A 90 -6.22 35.55 -10.33
N SER A 91 -6.26 35.25 -9.03
CA SER A 91 -5.22 34.45 -8.39
C SER A 91 -5.23 33.00 -8.89
N ARG A 92 -6.41 32.39 -9.04
CA ARG A 92 -6.56 31.04 -9.61
C ARG A 92 -6.12 30.98 -11.06
N ARG A 93 -6.40 32.03 -11.84
CA ARG A 93 -5.96 32.18 -13.23
C ARG A 93 -4.44 32.26 -13.32
N ALA A 94 -3.79 33.03 -12.46
CA ALA A 94 -2.33 33.17 -12.45
C ALA A 94 -1.60 31.87 -12.07
N ASP A 95 -2.25 30.93 -11.39
CA ASP A 95 -1.69 29.65 -10.94
C ASP A 95 -1.69 28.54 -12.01
N TYR A 96 -1.81 28.89 -13.29
CA TYR A 96 -1.96 27.92 -14.39
C TYR A 96 -0.78 26.93 -14.49
N VAL A 97 0.44 27.35 -14.14
CA VAL A 97 1.63 26.49 -14.18
C VAL A 97 1.52 25.35 -13.16
N ASN A 98 1.11 25.64 -11.92
CA ASN A 98 0.97 24.61 -10.90
C ASN A 98 -0.26 23.75 -11.15
N ARG A 99 -1.34 24.34 -11.67
CA ARG A 99 -2.50 23.56 -12.13
C ARG A 99 -2.11 22.55 -13.21
N ALA A 100 -1.25 22.93 -14.16
CA ALA A 100 -0.72 21.99 -15.15
C ALA A 100 0.08 20.86 -14.48
N LYS A 101 0.97 21.17 -13.53
CA LYS A 101 1.71 20.15 -12.75
C LYS A 101 0.78 19.17 -12.03
N ASP A 102 -0.30 19.67 -11.44
CA ASP A 102 -1.28 18.83 -10.75
C ASP A 102 -1.95 17.85 -11.71
N LEU A 103 -2.47 18.37 -12.83
CA LEU A 103 -3.13 17.55 -13.84
C LEU A 103 -2.18 16.55 -14.47
N GLU A 104 -0.92 16.93 -14.71
CA GLU A 104 0.09 16.04 -15.27
C GLU A 104 0.50 14.92 -14.32
N LEU A 105 0.58 15.22 -13.02
CA LEU A 105 0.80 14.18 -12.02
C LEU A 105 -0.42 13.26 -11.94
N LEU A 106 -1.63 13.81 -11.79
CA LEU A 106 -2.86 13.04 -11.67
C LEU A 106 -3.10 12.13 -12.88
N CYS A 107 -2.81 12.61 -14.09
CA CYS A 107 -2.84 11.84 -15.34
C CYS A 107 -1.94 10.61 -15.25
N ARG A 108 -0.69 10.76 -14.80
CA ARG A 108 0.26 9.63 -14.63
C ARG A 108 -0.16 8.64 -13.56
N LEU A 109 -0.78 9.13 -12.49
CA LEU A 109 -1.27 8.28 -11.40
C LEU A 109 -2.58 7.55 -11.76
N ASP A 110 -3.22 7.92 -12.87
CA ASP A 110 -4.57 7.48 -13.24
C ASP A 110 -5.60 7.81 -12.14
N ILE A 111 -5.51 9.03 -11.60
CA ILE A 111 -6.38 9.54 -10.54
C ILE A 111 -7.13 10.76 -11.05
N ARG A 112 -8.45 10.79 -10.86
CA ARG A 112 -9.28 11.95 -11.22
C ARG A 112 -9.03 13.10 -10.21
N PRO A 113 -8.98 14.37 -10.65
CA PRO A 113 -8.91 15.49 -9.73
C PRO A 113 -10.03 15.47 -8.69
N ASN A 114 -9.68 15.86 -7.46
CA ASN A 114 -10.57 16.02 -6.32
C ASN A 114 -11.20 14.70 -5.80
N THR A 115 -10.64 13.54 -6.15
CA THR A 115 -11.00 12.25 -5.52
C THR A 115 -10.14 11.98 -4.28
N ILE A 116 -10.65 11.10 -3.43
CA ILE A 116 -10.07 10.74 -2.14
C ILE A 116 -9.47 9.34 -2.24
N HIS A 117 -8.22 9.18 -1.79
CA HIS A 117 -7.49 7.91 -1.78
C HIS A 117 -6.65 7.76 -0.51
N PRO A 118 -6.44 6.52 0.00
CA PRO A 118 -5.48 6.28 1.08
C PRO A 118 -4.08 6.75 0.69
N ALA A 119 -3.38 7.44 1.60
CA ALA A 119 -2.05 7.98 1.34
C ALA A 119 -1.06 6.92 0.86
N ILE A 120 -1.11 5.73 1.46
CA ILE A 120 -0.21 4.63 1.14
C ILE A 120 -0.34 4.15 -0.31
N ASP A 121 -1.55 4.15 -0.87
CA ASP A 121 -1.80 3.76 -2.26
C ASP A 121 -1.27 4.85 -3.19
N VAL A 122 -1.54 6.12 -2.87
CA VAL A 122 -1.04 7.28 -3.63
C VAL A 122 0.48 7.31 -3.67
N VAL A 123 1.16 7.14 -2.53
CA VAL A 123 2.62 7.16 -2.45
C VAL A 123 3.23 6.02 -3.27
N ARG A 124 2.63 4.83 -3.26
CA ARG A 124 3.11 3.72 -4.09
C ARG A 124 2.91 3.96 -5.57
N LEU A 125 1.71 4.42 -5.96
CA LEU A 125 1.43 4.78 -7.35
C LEU A 125 2.40 5.85 -7.84
N LEU A 126 2.75 6.83 -7.00
CA LEU A 126 3.74 7.85 -7.29
C LEU A 126 5.07 7.24 -7.72
N PHE A 127 5.65 6.38 -6.89
CA PHE A 127 6.95 5.78 -7.19
C PHE A 127 6.91 4.72 -8.29
N LEU A 128 5.75 4.10 -8.50
CA LEU A 128 5.54 3.15 -9.59
C LEU A 128 5.43 3.85 -10.95
N LYS A 129 4.64 4.91 -11.04
CA LYS A 129 4.23 5.54 -12.31
C LYS A 129 5.06 6.77 -12.67
N VAL A 130 5.69 7.44 -11.70
CA VAL A 130 6.48 8.66 -11.96
C VAL A 130 7.97 8.32 -11.95
N GLU A 131 8.51 8.11 -13.14
CA GLU A 131 9.93 7.77 -13.34
C GLU A 131 10.87 8.97 -13.18
N SER A 132 10.41 10.15 -13.57
CA SER A 132 11.14 11.41 -13.49
C SER A 132 10.19 12.59 -13.41
N LEU A 133 10.74 13.78 -13.18
CA LEU A 133 9.99 15.04 -13.20
C LEU A 133 9.69 15.57 -14.62
N LYS A 134 10.14 14.84 -15.67
CA LYS A 134 9.95 15.22 -17.08
C LYS A 134 8.47 15.20 -17.46
N GLY A 135 8.03 16.27 -18.12
CA GLY A 135 6.64 16.49 -18.50
C GLY A 135 5.72 16.81 -17.32
N ILE A 136 6.26 17.05 -16.13
CA ILE A 136 5.52 17.55 -14.97
C ILE A 136 6.15 18.87 -14.52
N CYS A 137 7.38 18.82 -13.99
CA CYS A 137 8.05 20.00 -13.44
C CYS A 137 8.99 20.69 -14.43
N TYR A 138 9.37 20.01 -15.52
CA TYR A 138 10.15 20.54 -16.64
C TYR A 138 9.71 19.88 -17.96
N GLN A 139 10.02 20.50 -19.09
CA GLN A 139 9.71 20.00 -20.43
C GLN A 139 10.99 19.64 -21.21
N ASP A 140 10.87 18.82 -22.25
CA ASP A 140 11.98 18.53 -23.18
C ASP A 140 12.01 19.45 -24.41
N PHE A 141 11.08 20.39 -24.48
CA PHE A 141 11.06 21.47 -25.44
C PHE A 141 11.27 22.82 -24.75
N GLU A 142 11.68 23.82 -25.53
CA GLU A 142 11.88 25.19 -25.05
C GLU A 142 10.56 25.79 -24.57
N THR A 143 10.56 26.32 -23.35
CA THR A 143 9.40 26.98 -22.74
C THR A 143 9.68 28.47 -22.60
N SER A 144 8.64 29.31 -22.69
CA SER A 144 8.77 30.76 -22.49
C SER A 144 8.91 31.10 -21.01
N SER A 145 9.29 32.35 -20.71
CA SER A 145 9.30 32.88 -19.33
C SER A 145 7.94 32.80 -18.63
N GLU A 146 6.86 32.75 -19.40
CA GLU A 146 5.49 32.57 -18.89
C GLU A 146 5.23 31.12 -18.42
N TRP A 147 6.05 30.15 -18.81
CA TRP A 147 5.93 28.75 -18.41
C TRP A 147 7.19 28.28 -17.67
N PRO A 148 7.52 28.88 -16.52
CA PRO A 148 8.75 28.58 -15.81
C PRO A 148 8.76 27.13 -15.29
N GLU A 149 9.93 26.50 -15.41
CA GLU A 149 10.20 25.22 -14.76
C GLU A 149 10.34 25.40 -13.24
N CYS A 150 10.15 24.32 -12.49
CA CYS A 150 10.48 24.32 -11.05
C CYS A 150 12.01 24.40 -10.87
N GLU A 151 12.49 25.15 -9.87
CA GLU A 151 13.93 25.31 -9.59
C GLU A 151 14.63 23.97 -9.29
N TYR A 152 13.87 22.98 -8.79
CA TYR A 152 14.38 21.63 -8.49
C TYR A 152 14.15 20.63 -9.62
N ALA A 153 13.46 21.01 -10.71
CA ALA A 153 12.97 20.07 -11.72
C ALA A 153 14.08 19.27 -12.40
N ARG A 154 15.25 19.89 -12.60
CA ARG A 154 16.44 19.29 -13.22
C ARG A 154 17.53 18.92 -12.22
N THR A 155 17.24 19.00 -10.93
CA THR A 155 18.15 18.57 -9.87
C THR A 155 17.94 17.10 -9.55
N ASP A 156 18.92 16.49 -8.87
CA ASP A 156 18.85 15.07 -8.54
C ASP A 156 17.97 14.75 -7.32
N HIS A 157 17.29 15.70 -6.68
CA HIS A 157 16.53 15.44 -5.44
C HIS A 157 15.47 14.33 -5.62
N TYR A 158 14.58 14.45 -6.61
CA TYR A 158 13.58 13.41 -6.88
C TYR A 158 14.22 12.08 -7.30
N LYS A 159 15.22 12.17 -8.19
CA LYS A 159 15.95 11.02 -8.71
C LYS A 159 16.65 10.24 -7.59
N GLN A 160 17.33 10.91 -6.68
CA GLN A 160 18.01 10.31 -5.53
C GLN A 160 17.04 9.57 -4.62
N THR A 161 15.91 10.20 -4.27
CA THR A 161 14.87 9.51 -3.48
C THR A 161 14.38 8.27 -4.21
N ARG A 162 14.07 8.38 -5.51
CA ARG A 162 13.55 7.27 -6.31
C ARG A 162 14.57 6.13 -6.51
N GLU A 163 15.81 6.42 -6.88
CA GLU A 163 16.83 5.42 -7.24
C GLU A 163 17.37 4.67 -6.04
N LYS A 164 17.53 5.36 -4.89
CA LYS A 164 17.91 4.71 -3.63
C LYS A 164 16.86 3.68 -3.20
N GLY A 165 15.57 3.95 -3.46
CA GLY A 165 14.50 2.96 -3.24
C GLY A 165 14.34 1.93 -4.37
N GLY A 166 14.55 2.35 -5.61
CA GLY A 166 14.33 1.57 -6.84
C GLY A 166 12.95 0.88 -6.93
N PRO A 167 12.73 0.04 -7.95
CA PRO A 167 11.71 -1.03 -7.89
C PRO A 167 12.03 -2.11 -6.83
N ARG A 168 13.10 -1.92 -6.04
CA ARG A 168 13.61 -2.86 -5.02
C ARG A 168 12.84 -2.78 -3.70
N CYS A 169 12.21 -1.64 -3.39
CA CYS A 169 11.37 -1.45 -2.19
C CYS A 169 10.07 -2.27 -2.17
N TYR A 170 9.84 -3.15 -3.16
CA TYR A 170 8.64 -3.97 -3.30
C TYR A 170 8.89 -5.47 -3.10
N SER A 171 10.01 -5.85 -2.44
CA SER A 171 10.21 -7.19 -1.89
C SER A 171 10.37 -7.12 -0.37
N MET A 172 9.75 -8.08 0.34
CA MET A 172 9.89 -8.20 1.78
C MET A 172 11.35 -8.51 2.18
N ASP A 173 12.05 -9.32 1.39
CA ASP A 173 13.47 -9.66 1.64
C ASP A 173 14.35 -8.41 1.55
N VAL A 174 14.11 -7.55 0.56
CA VAL A 174 14.83 -6.28 0.43
C VAL A 174 14.50 -5.35 1.60
N CYS A 175 13.24 -5.31 2.04
CA CYS A 175 12.86 -4.51 3.20
C CYS A 175 13.53 -4.99 4.48
N TRP A 176 13.80 -6.28 4.60
CA TRP A 176 14.59 -6.85 5.68
C TRP A 176 16.08 -6.55 5.55
N ASP A 177 16.67 -6.80 4.38
CA ASP A 177 18.10 -6.65 4.15
C ASP A 177 18.56 -5.21 4.35
N LEU A 178 17.72 -4.24 3.98
CA LEU A 178 18.02 -2.81 4.10
C LEU A 178 17.43 -2.17 5.37
N GLY A 179 16.26 -2.60 5.83
CA GLY A 179 15.62 -2.09 7.06
C GLY A 179 15.58 -0.56 7.13
N GLU A 180 16.18 0.01 8.18
CA GLU A 180 16.24 1.46 8.40
C GLU A 180 16.99 2.24 7.30
N GLU A 181 17.85 1.60 6.50
CA GLU A 181 18.52 2.23 5.35
C GLU A 181 17.53 2.65 4.25
N LEU A 182 16.31 2.10 4.27
CA LEU A 182 15.22 2.52 3.39
C LEU A 182 14.58 3.84 3.80
N ALA A 183 14.80 4.34 5.02
CA ALA A 183 14.25 5.63 5.43
C ALA A 183 14.75 6.74 4.50
N GLY A 184 13.82 7.50 3.90
CA GLY A 184 14.18 8.51 2.89
C GLY A 184 14.28 7.99 1.45
N CYS A 185 14.08 6.68 1.23
CA CYS A 185 14.26 6.03 -0.08
C CYS A 185 12.92 5.55 -0.65
N GLY A 186 12.63 5.94 -1.90
CA GLY A 186 11.42 5.53 -2.61
C GLY A 186 10.15 5.83 -1.81
N PRO A 187 9.18 4.90 -1.74
CA PRO A 187 7.98 5.05 -0.92
C PRO A 187 8.27 5.37 0.56
N TYR A 188 9.38 4.87 1.11
CA TYR A 188 9.80 5.07 2.50
C TYR A 188 10.43 6.45 2.77
N SER A 189 10.45 7.34 1.77
CA SER A 189 10.64 8.77 1.99
C SER A 189 9.45 9.45 2.66
N LEU A 190 8.27 8.84 2.54
CA LEU A 190 7.01 9.31 3.11
C LEU A 190 6.38 8.27 4.05
N LEU A 191 6.58 6.98 3.79
CA LEU A 191 6.03 5.87 4.58
C LEU A 191 7.00 5.41 5.67
N PRO A 192 6.49 4.95 6.82
CA PRO A 192 7.32 4.35 7.85
C PRO A 192 7.81 2.96 7.42
N ILE A 193 8.97 2.57 7.94
CA ILE A 193 9.53 1.22 7.84
C ILE A 193 10.09 0.83 9.21
N ARG A 194 9.94 -0.44 9.59
CA ARG A 194 10.57 -0.94 10.81
C ARG A 194 12.07 -1.12 10.64
N THR A 195 12.81 -0.87 11.70
CA THR A 195 14.24 -1.14 11.77
C THR A 195 14.51 -2.64 11.79
N LYS A 196 15.72 -3.06 11.40
CA LYS A 196 16.12 -4.48 11.46
C LYS A 196 16.03 -5.03 12.89
N GLU A 197 16.38 -4.21 13.88
CA GLU A 197 16.34 -4.59 15.29
C GLU A 197 14.91 -4.81 15.78
N GLU A 198 13.97 -3.92 15.42
CA GLU A 198 12.56 -4.11 15.74
C GLU A 198 12.03 -5.41 15.14
N VAL A 199 12.36 -5.69 13.88
CA VAL A 199 11.93 -6.93 13.20
C VAL A 199 12.52 -8.16 13.89
N ARG A 200 13.83 -8.18 14.20
CA ARG A 200 14.49 -9.29 14.91
C ARG A 200 13.86 -9.56 16.26
N LYS A 201 13.64 -8.50 17.04
CA LYS A 201 13.00 -8.61 18.35
C LYS A 201 11.59 -9.20 18.23
N ALA A 202 10.78 -8.68 17.31
CA ALA A 202 9.44 -9.22 17.09
C ALA A 202 9.44 -10.65 16.57
N LYS A 203 10.41 -11.04 15.72
CA LYS A 203 10.58 -12.43 15.30
C LYS A 203 10.81 -13.33 16.51
N LEU A 204 11.79 -13.00 17.34
CA LEU A 204 12.10 -13.77 18.55
C LEU A 204 10.90 -13.88 19.51
N GLU A 205 10.20 -12.78 19.76
CA GLU A 205 9.03 -12.74 20.65
C GLU A 205 7.85 -13.53 20.08
N SER A 206 7.57 -13.37 18.78
CA SER A 206 6.46 -14.05 18.12
C SER A 206 6.70 -15.55 17.94
N CYS A 207 7.93 -15.99 17.66
CA CYS A 207 8.29 -17.42 17.65
C CYS A 207 7.99 -18.08 19.01
N ARG A 208 8.42 -17.48 20.12
CA ARG A 208 8.12 -18.00 21.48
C ARG A 208 6.63 -18.04 21.75
N ARG A 209 5.90 -16.99 21.32
CA ARG A 209 4.43 -16.93 21.46
C ARG A 209 3.75 -18.04 20.67
N ILE A 210 4.21 -18.36 19.46
CA ILE A 210 3.67 -19.47 18.63
C ILE A 210 4.00 -20.82 19.27
N GLU A 211 5.23 -21.01 19.75
CA GLU A 211 5.66 -22.22 20.44
C GLU A 211 4.76 -22.53 21.65
N GLN A 212 4.44 -21.51 22.45
CA GLN A 212 3.60 -21.63 23.65
C GLN A 212 2.10 -21.51 23.36
N ALA A 213 1.70 -21.25 22.11
CA ALA A 213 0.30 -21.03 21.78
C ALA A 213 -0.53 -22.31 21.95
N GLU A 214 -1.65 -22.16 22.66
CA GLU A 214 -2.73 -23.16 22.71
C GLU A 214 -3.74 -22.98 21.57
N ARG A 215 -3.68 -21.83 20.88
CA ARG A 215 -4.57 -21.44 19.77
C ARG A 215 -3.84 -20.52 18.82
N LEU A 216 -4.00 -20.74 17.52
CA LEU A 216 -3.41 -19.92 16.47
C LEU A 216 -4.44 -18.94 15.90
N PHE A 217 -3.99 -17.73 15.55
CA PHE A 217 -4.78 -16.72 14.84
C PHE A 217 -4.14 -16.46 13.50
N ILE A 218 -4.86 -16.81 12.43
CA ILE A 218 -4.32 -16.87 11.07
C ILE A 218 -5.26 -16.17 10.11
N ARG A 219 -4.72 -15.30 9.23
CA ARG A 219 -5.48 -14.76 8.11
C ARG A 219 -5.89 -15.88 7.15
N PRO A 220 -7.12 -15.90 6.65
CA PRO A 220 -7.55 -16.94 5.72
C PRO A 220 -6.60 -17.13 4.52
N HIS A 221 -6.14 -16.06 3.86
CA HIS A 221 -5.22 -16.21 2.73
C HIS A 221 -3.81 -16.68 3.13
N HIS A 222 -3.39 -16.44 4.37
CA HIS A 222 -2.12 -16.95 4.85
C HIS A 222 -2.11 -18.47 4.99
N LEU A 223 -3.27 -19.14 5.10
CA LEU A 223 -3.33 -20.60 4.98
C LEU A 223 -2.78 -21.05 3.63
N MET A 224 -3.10 -20.34 2.55
CA MET A 224 -2.52 -20.60 1.23
C MET A 224 -1.02 -20.27 1.19
N CYS A 225 -0.58 -19.22 1.87
CA CYS A 225 0.85 -18.91 1.98
C CYS A 225 1.63 -20.01 2.70
N LEU A 226 1.06 -20.66 3.74
CA LEU A 226 1.65 -21.83 4.38
C LEU A 226 1.85 -22.97 3.37
N MET A 227 0.85 -23.25 2.53
CA MET A 227 0.97 -24.24 1.45
C MET A 227 2.08 -23.86 0.46
N CYS A 228 2.13 -22.60 -0.01
CA CYS A 228 3.16 -22.14 -0.93
C CYS A 228 4.57 -22.25 -0.34
N HIS A 229 4.73 -21.94 0.95
CA HIS A 229 5.99 -22.12 1.66
C HIS A 229 6.36 -23.60 1.76
N TYR A 230 5.42 -24.48 2.15
CA TYR A 230 5.63 -25.93 2.18
C TYR A 230 6.05 -26.51 0.82
N GLY A 231 5.39 -26.07 -0.25
CA GLY A 231 5.66 -26.54 -1.62
C GLY A 231 6.93 -25.97 -2.26
N LEU A 232 7.59 -24.98 -1.65
CA LEU A 232 8.95 -24.60 -1.99
C LEU A 232 9.94 -25.73 -1.68
N GLY A 233 9.61 -26.60 -0.71
CA GLY A 233 10.45 -27.71 -0.25
C GLY A 233 11.41 -27.33 0.87
N ASP A 234 11.50 -26.04 1.20
CA ASP A 234 12.40 -25.50 2.22
C ASP A 234 11.67 -25.29 3.55
N ILE A 235 11.17 -26.39 4.13
CA ILE A 235 10.44 -26.36 5.40
C ILE A 235 11.41 -26.29 6.59
N GLU A 236 12.69 -26.52 6.38
CA GLU A 236 13.67 -26.55 7.48
C GLU A 236 14.23 -25.17 7.81
N ASN A 237 14.04 -24.18 6.93
CA ASN A 237 14.60 -22.83 7.13
C ASN A 237 13.51 -21.81 7.49
N PRO A 238 13.54 -21.26 8.72
CA PRO A 238 12.71 -20.12 9.09
C PRO A 238 12.94 -18.91 8.21
N LEU A 239 11.86 -18.19 7.89
CA LEU A 239 11.95 -16.89 7.24
C LEU A 239 12.17 -15.79 8.28
N ASN A 240 12.95 -14.78 7.92
CA ASN A 240 13.22 -13.64 8.81
C ASN A 240 12.01 -12.69 8.93
N VAL A 241 11.19 -12.61 7.87
CA VAL A 241 10.20 -11.54 7.65
C VAL A 241 8.76 -11.95 7.94
N ASP A 242 8.52 -13.21 8.27
CA ASP A 242 7.20 -13.74 8.65
C ASP A 242 7.36 -14.97 9.56
N ASN A 243 6.24 -15.50 10.06
CA ASN A 243 6.20 -16.75 10.83
C ASN A 243 5.49 -17.90 10.09
N LEU A 244 5.59 -17.97 8.75
CA LEU A 244 4.99 -19.07 7.99
C LEU A 244 5.56 -20.42 8.44
N HIS A 245 6.87 -20.48 8.66
CA HIS A 245 7.56 -21.70 9.11
C HIS A 245 7.06 -22.15 10.49
N GLU A 246 7.11 -21.29 11.50
CA GLU A 246 6.80 -21.65 12.89
C GLU A 246 5.34 -22.05 13.06
N VAL A 247 4.43 -21.35 12.37
CA VAL A 247 3.01 -21.72 12.36
C VAL A 247 2.81 -23.08 11.71
N LEU A 248 3.47 -23.34 10.58
CA LEU A 248 3.37 -24.63 9.89
C LEU A 248 3.90 -25.78 10.75
N VAL A 249 5.06 -25.61 11.39
CA VAL A 249 5.63 -26.59 12.32
C VAL A 249 4.67 -26.86 13.47
N LYS A 250 4.13 -25.81 14.11
CA LYS A 250 3.16 -25.94 15.21
C LYS A 250 1.90 -26.72 14.79
N MET A 251 1.38 -26.46 13.60
CA MET A 251 0.23 -27.19 13.05
C MET A 251 0.56 -28.66 12.75
N ARG A 252 1.78 -28.97 12.29
CA ARG A 252 2.22 -30.35 12.02
C ARG A 252 2.46 -31.16 13.28
N ASP A 253 3.04 -30.53 14.30
CA ASP A 253 3.32 -31.19 15.59
C ASP A 253 2.05 -31.38 16.43
N ASN A 254 1.07 -30.49 16.28
CA ASN A 254 -0.25 -30.61 16.87
C ASN A 254 -1.36 -30.37 15.83
N PRO A 255 -1.74 -31.38 15.04
CA PRO A 255 -2.79 -31.25 14.01
C PRO A 255 -4.17 -30.88 14.56
N ASP A 256 -4.38 -31.06 15.86
CA ASP A 256 -5.62 -30.76 16.56
C ASP A 256 -5.62 -29.35 17.21
N ILE A 257 -4.54 -28.57 17.06
CA ILE A 257 -4.48 -27.20 17.58
C ILE A 257 -5.63 -26.35 16.99
N PRO A 258 -6.39 -25.62 17.82
CA PRO A 258 -7.42 -24.71 17.34
C PRO A 258 -6.81 -23.54 16.54
N VAL A 259 -7.33 -23.29 15.34
CA VAL A 259 -6.94 -22.19 14.45
C VAL A 259 -8.15 -21.29 14.22
N THR A 260 -8.01 -20.03 14.58
CA THR A 260 -9.04 -18.99 14.40
C THR A 260 -8.73 -18.16 13.19
N LEU A 261 -9.71 -17.98 12.31
CA LEU A 261 -9.57 -17.18 11.12
C LEU A 261 -9.76 -15.69 11.45
N SER A 262 -8.68 -14.93 11.45
CA SER A 262 -8.69 -13.49 11.76
C SER A 262 -8.73 -12.63 10.50
N GLU A 263 -9.54 -11.57 10.50
CA GLU A 263 -9.40 -10.47 9.53
C GLU A 263 -8.36 -9.46 10.04
N GLY A 264 -7.50 -8.96 9.15
CA GLY A 264 -6.38 -8.08 9.53
C GLY A 264 -5.09 -8.85 9.83
N CYS A 265 -4.06 -8.21 10.37
CA CYS A 265 -2.78 -8.87 10.63
C CYS A 265 -2.91 -10.07 11.59
N CYS A 266 -2.05 -11.08 11.46
CA CYS A 266 -2.14 -12.29 12.28
C CYS A 266 -0.77 -12.72 12.80
N MET A 267 -0.67 -13.87 13.49
CA MET A 267 0.59 -14.35 14.09
C MET A 267 1.74 -14.54 13.08
N ILE A 268 1.43 -14.63 11.78
CA ILE A 268 2.43 -14.68 10.70
C ILE A 268 3.06 -13.31 10.44
N CYS A 269 2.32 -12.21 10.65
CA CYS A 269 2.73 -10.85 10.32
C CYS A 269 3.68 -10.22 11.33
N ASP A 270 3.81 -10.76 12.53
CA ASP A 270 4.50 -10.09 13.64
C ASP A 270 5.92 -9.57 13.30
N PRO A 271 6.79 -10.35 12.61
CA PRO A 271 8.10 -9.89 12.20
C PRO A 271 8.11 -9.18 10.83
N CYS A 272 6.97 -8.86 10.23
CA CYS A 272 6.96 -8.21 8.91
C CYS A 272 7.51 -6.76 9.01
N PRO A 273 8.54 -6.40 8.21
CA PRO A 273 9.02 -5.02 8.10
C PRO A 273 7.94 -3.96 7.80
N ALA A 274 6.86 -4.37 7.13
CA ALA A 274 5.76 -3.50 6.73
C ALA A 274 4.54 -3.58 7.67
N TYR A 275 4.63 -4.28 8.80
CA TYR A 275 3.55 -4.35 9.79
C TYR A 275 3.68 -3.23 10.82
N ASP A 276 2.60 -2.48 11.06
CA ASP A 276 2.47 -1.53 12.16
C ASP A 276 1.85 -2.26 13.37
N PRO A 277 2.64 -2.58 14.41
CA PRO A 277 2.14 -3.31 15.57
C PRO A 277 1.24 -2.45 16.48
N GLU A 278 1.38 -1.13 16.47
CA GLU A 278 0.56 -0.24 17.32
C GLU A 278 -0.85 -0.13 16.77
N LYS A 279 -0.99 0.02 15.44
CA LYS A 279 -2.29 0.15 14.77
C LYS A 279 -2.84 -1.17 14.26
N HIS A 280 -2.04 -2.23 14.32
CA HIS A 280 -2.36 -3.55 13.78
C HIS A 280 -2.66 -3.53 12.27
N LEU A 281 -1.88 -2.76 11.51
CA LEU A 281 -2.10 -2.53 10.07
C LEU A 281 -0.98 -3.10 9.21
N CYS A 282 -1.35 -3.70 8.09
CA CYS A 282 -0.41 -4.10 7.06
C CYS A 282 -0.16 -2.92 6.12
N HIS A 283 1.03 -2.33 6.19
CA HIS A 283 1.41 -1.31 5.23
C HIS A 283 1.70 -1.91 3.86
N TRP A 284 1.83 -3.23 3.66
CA TRP A 284 2.23 -3.79 2.36
C TRP A 284 1.12 -3.79 1.30
N ILE A 285 0.09 -4.63 1.39
CA ILE A 285 -0.95 -4.73 0.35
C ILE A 285 -2.32 -4.99 0.99
N TYR A 286 -2.78 -4.04 1.79
CA TYR A 286 -3.95 -4.21 2.67
C TYR A 286 -5.24 -4.56 1.92
N THR A 287 -5.65 -3.73 0.96
CA THR A 287 -6.96 -3.84 0.29
C THR A 287 -7.14 -5.15 -0.47
N ARG A 288 -6.17 -5.54 -1.30
CA ARG A 288 -6.25 -6.79 -2.07
C ARG A 288 -6.18 -8.01 -1.14
N ASP A 289 -5.37 -7.98 -0.09
CA ASP A 289 -5.24 -9.13 0.80
C ASP A 289 -6.51 -9.32 1.67
N GLN A 290 -7.27 -8.26 1.95
CA GLN A 290 -8.63 -8.41 2.51
C GLN A 290 -9.57 -9.17 1.57
N LEU A 291 -9.57 -8.85 0.27
CA LEU A 291 -10.39 -9.58 -0.69
C LEU A 291 -9.95 -11.06 -0.79
N LYS A 292 -8.65 -11.34 -0.74
CA LYS A 292 -8.15 -12.72 -0.69
C LYS A 292 -8.67 -13.47 0.53
N ASP A 293 -8.65 -12.83 1.70
CA ASP A 293 -9.17 -13.42 2.92
C ASP A 293 -10.65 -13.81 2.77
N LEU A 294 -11.46 -12.88 2.27
CA LEU A 294 -12.89 -13.10 2.06
C LEU A 294 -13.16 -14.17 0.99
N ARG A 295 -12.36 -14.23 -0.08
CA ARG A 295 -12.47 -15.28 -1.11
C ARG A 295 -12.13 -16.66 -0.55
N VAL A 296 -11.11 -16.78 0.29
CA VAL A 296 -10.81 -18.03 0.99
C VAL A 296 -11.99 -18.43 1.88
N LEU A 297 -12.46 -17.52 2.75
CA LEU A 297 -13.60 -17.78 3.62
C LEU A 297 -14.84 -18.23 2.85
N GLN A 298 -15.17 -17.53 1.76
CA GLN A 298 -16.27 -17.87 0.87
C GLN A 298 -16.13 -19.28 0.29
N LYS A 299 -14.95 -19.64 -0.22
CA LYS A 299 -14.68 -20.98 -0.77
C LYS A 299 -14.78 -22.07 0.30
N LEU A 300 -14.29 -21.79 1.51
CA LEU A 300 -14.37 -22.74 2.62
C LEU A 300 -15.79 -22.88 3.19
N GLY A 301 -16.64 -21.87 3.02
CA GLY A 301 -17.95 -21.80 3.66
C GLY A 301 -17.85 -21.41 5.13
N LEU A 302 -16.83 -20.60 5.47
CA LEU A 302 -16.53 -20.12 6.81
C LEU A 302 -16.74 -18.61 6.89
N LYS A 303 -16.85 -18.09 8.11
CA LYS A 303 -16.92 -16.66 8.40
C LYS A 303 -15.70 -16.20 9.23
N PRO A 304 -15.40 -14.89 9.24
CA PRO A 304 -14.42 -14.34 10.16
C PRO A 304 -14.68 -14.77 11.62
N GLY A 305 -13.61 -15.17 12.32
CA GLY A 305 -13.66 -15.65 13.70
C GLY A 305 -13.98 -17.14 13.86
N ASP A 306 -14.34 -17.87 12.81
CA ASP A 306 -14.52 -19.32 12.89
C ASP A 306 -13.23 -20.01 13.34
N THR A 307 -13.40 -21.11 14.08
CA THR A 307 -12.30 -21.87 14.66
C THR A 307 -12.45 -23.35 14.39
N LEU A 308 -11.41 -23.94 13.81
CA LEU A 308 -11.34 -25.36 13.48
C LEU A 308 -10.00 -25.93 13.92
N LYS A 309 -9.88 -27.25 13.96
CA LYS A 309 -8.58 -27.90 14.12
C LYS A 309 -7.72 -27.64 12.89
N ALA A 310 -6.41 -27.50 13.06
CA ALA A 310 -5.48 -27.25 11.95
C ALA A 310 -5.62 -28.26 10.81
N ARG A 311 -5.75 -29.56 11.13
CA ARG A 311 -5.95 -30.61 10.13
C ARG A 311 -7.25 -30.43 9.33
N GLU A 312 -8.37 -30.16 9.99
CA GLU A 312 -9.67 -30.02 9.36
C GLU A 312 -9.68 -28.79 8.44
N LEU A 313 -9.06 -27.71 8.89
CA LEU A 313 -8.94 -26.48 8.13
C LEU A 313 -8.07 -26.66 6.87
N LEU A 314 -6.92 -27.33 6.99
CA LEU A 314 -6.03 -27.57 5.85
C LEU A 314 -6.59 -28.64 4.89
N ASP A 315 -7.26 -29.67 5.39
CA ASP A 315 -7.97 -30.64 4.54
C ASP A 315 -9.06 -29.93 3.73
N MET A 316 -9.88 -29.09 4.37
CA MET A 316 -10.90 -28.30 3.69
C MET A 316 -10.29 -27.33 2.66
N LEU A 317 -9.17 -26.67 3.00
CA LEU A 317 -8.45 -25.78 2.09
C LEU A 317 -7.99 -26.52 0.83
N THR A 318 -7.31 -27.64 1.01
CA THR A 318 -6.77 -28.43 -0.11
C THR A 318 -7.87 -29.14 -0.90
N GLU A 319 -9.00 -29.48 -0.28
CA GLU A 319 -10.18 -30.02 -0.95
C GLU A 319 -10.83 -28.97 -1.86
N LYS A 320 -11.02 -27.74 -1.38
CA LYS A 320 -11.85 -26.74 -2.07
C LYS A 320 -11.08 -25.76 -2.95
N ILE A 321 -9.79 -25.54 -2.69
CA ILE A 321 -8.96 -24.60 -3.45
C ILE A 321 -7.81 -25.38 -4.09
N LYS A 322 -7.93 -25.64 -5.40
CA LYS A 322 -7.00 -26.49 -6.16
C LYS A 322 -5.85 -25.75 -6.82
N THR A 323 -5.99 -24.45 -7.01
CA THR A 323 -4.96 -23.61 -7.62
C THR A 323 -4.94 -22.24 -6.95
N THR A 324 -3.85 -21.50 -7.14
CA THR A 324 -3.78 -20.12 -6.66
C THR A 324 -4.53 -19.12 -7.55
N GLY A 325 -4.94 -19.51 -8.76
CA GLY A 325 -5.43 -18.62 -9.81
C GLY A 325 -6.61 -17.74 -9.38
N GLU A 326 -7.59 -18.33 -8.69
CA GLU A 326 -8.85 -17.67 -8.34
C GLU A 326 -8.73 -16.66 -7.18
N ILE A 327 -7.67 -16.79 -6.37
CA ILE A 327 -7.50 -16.02 -5.13
C ILE A 327 -6.28 -15.11 -5.24
N CYS A 328 -5.13 -15.67 -5.61
CA CYS A 328 -3.85 -14.99 -5.63
C CYS A 328 -3.36 -14.66 -7.05
N GLY A 329 -3.91 -15.31 -8.07
CA GLY A 329 -3.50 -15.16 -9.46
C GLY A 329 -4.13 -13.97 -10.17
N PRO A 330 -3.69 -13.70 -11.42
CA PRO A 330 -4.24 -12.62 -12.22
C PRO A 330 -5.68 -12.93 -12.59
N ASP A 331 -6.55 -11.93 -12.47
CA ASP A 331 -7.88 -11.98 -13.07
C ASP A 331 -7.79 -11.41 -14.49
N VAL A 332 -7.79 -12.30 -15.48
CA VAL A 332 -7.69 -11.90 -16.91
C VAL A 332 -8.87 -11.05 -17.38
N SER A 333 -9.96 -10.98 -16.60
CA SER A 333 -11.13 -10.15 -16.90
C SER A 333 -11.00 -8.71 -16.42
N VAL A 334 -9.96 -8.38 -15.65
CA VAL A 334 -9.73 -7.05 -15.09
C VAL A 334 -8.39 -6.49 -15.60
N PRO A 335 -8.35 -5.24 -16.10
CA PRO A 335 -7.09 -4.59 -16.46
C PRO A 335 -6.08 -4.62 -15.30
N GLU A 336 -4.80 -4.79 -15.62
CA GLU A 336 -3.74 -4.80 -14.61
C GLU A 336 -3.74 -3.49 -13.81
N SER A 337 -4.09 -3.59 -12.53
CA SER A 337 -3.97 -2.50 -11.56
C SER A 337 -2.92 -2.88 -10.53
N TYR A 338 -2.09 -1.92 -10.11
CA TYR A 338 -1.07 -2.16 -9.11
C TYR A 338 -1.65 -2.62 -7.77
N ILE A 339 -2.72 -1.96 -7.31
CA ILE A 339 -3.39 -2.29 -6.05
C ILE A 339 -3.96 -3.72 -6.10
N TRP A 340 -4.39 -4.15 -7.29
CA TRP A 340 -4.98 -5.47 -7.55
C TRP A 340 -4.02 -6.47 -8.21
N ALA A 341 -2.72 -6.17 -8.26
CA ALA A 341 -1.75 -7.02 -8.93
C ALA A 341 -1.75 -8.44 -8.32
N PRO A 342 -1.44 -9.48 -9.10
CA PRO A 342 -1.37 -10.84 -8.56
C PRO A 342 -0.22 -10.99 -7.54
N CYS A 343 -0.30 -12.04 -6.73
CA CYS A 343 0.82 -12.47 -5.90
C CYS A 343 1.92 -13.06 -6.79
N SER A 344 3.20 -12.69 -6.57
CA SER A 344 4.33 -13.24 -7.35
C SER A 344 4.43 -14.77 -7.29
N SER A 345 3.98 -15.37 -6.19
CA SER A 345 4.00 -16.84 -6.03
C SER A 345 2.87 -17.56 -6.77
N SER A 346 1.85 -16.86 -7.29
CA SER A 346 0.68 -17.52 -7.91
C SER A 346 1.02 -18.30 -9.18
N VAL A 347 2.09 -17.90 -9.88
CA VAL A 347 2.52 -18.54 -11.14
C VAL A 347 3.64 -19.57 -10.95
N THR A 348 4.04 -19.84 -9.71
CA THR A 348 5.24 -20.66 -9.42
C THR A 348 4.97 -22.15 -9.31
N GLY A 349 3.70 -22.57 -9.24
CA GLY A 349 3.31 -23.96 -8.99
C GLY A 349 3.60 -24.47 -7.57
N ARG A 350 4.04 -23.59 -6.65
CA ARG A 350 4.40 -23.99 -5.26
C ARG A 350 3.20 -24.54 -4.50
N TYR A 351 2.04 -23.90 -4.64
CA TYR A 351 0.81 -24.34 -3.97
C TYR A 351 0.42 -25.75 -4.43
N GLU A 352 0.43 -25.99 -5.74
CA GLU A 352 0.06 -27.26 -6.36
C GLU A 352 1.05 -28.37 -5.97
N LYS A 353 2.35 -28.06 -5.87
CA LYS A 353 3.36 -28.99 -5.32
C LYS A 353 3.04 -29.38 -3.88
N ALA A 354 2.59 -28.43 -3.05
CA ALA A 354 2.20 -28.69 -1.67
C ALA A 354 0.98 -29.60 -1.58
N LEU A 355 -0.03 -29.39 -2.45
CA LEU A 355 -1.20 -30.28 -2.56
C LEU A 355 -0.79 -31.72 -2.86
N ASN A 356 0.12 -31.92 -3.83
CA ASN A 356 0.56 -33.25 -4.24
C ASN A 356 1.37 -33.97 -3.14
N LYS A 357 2.12 -33.21 -2.34
CA LYS A 357 2.92 -33.76 -1.24
C LYS A 357 2.04 -34.16 -0.04
N GLY A 358 0.99 -33.40 0.25
CA GLY A 358 0.18 -33.51 1.47
C GLY A 358 0.95 -33.02 2.70
N ILE A 359 0.32 -32.20 3.54
CA ILE A 359 1.00 -31.59 4.71
C ILE A 359 1.18 -32.59 5.86
N PHE A 360 0.21 -33.48 6.06
CA PHE A 360 0.20 -34.47 7.14
C PHE A 360 0.58 -35.89 6.69
N ASN A 361 0.84 -36.08 5.39
CA ASN A 361 1.34 -37.35 4.88
C ASN A 361 2.81 -37.50 5.31
N LYS A 362 3.10 -38.55 6.08
CA LYS A 362 4.47 -38.93 6.45
C LYS A 362 5.16 -39.67 5.31
#